data_AF-A0A382LWT0-F1
#
_entry.id   AF-A0A382LWT0-F1
#
_cell.length_a   1.000
_cell.length_b   1.000
_cell.length_c   1.000
_cell.angle_alpha   90.00
_cell.angle_beta   90.00
_cell.angle_gamma   90.00
#
_symmetry.space_group_name_H-M   'P 1'
#
loop_
_entity.id
_entity.type
_entity.pdbx_description
1 polymer ?
#
loop_
_entity_poly.entity_id
_entity_poly.type
_entity_poly.pdbx_seq_one_letter_code
_entity_poly.pdbx_strand_id
1 'polypeptide(L)'
;MVSSQKVEVNLKEAESLIAEAAAAAEFVFLPENFAALASQDPLAIGSDEISAGGPIRSFLREIAERHNCWLFAGTFPVVSRPDGSVVSGDRVRAASLVLNPQGEEVGRYDKIHMFDVAVDDNQGSYFESKVFEPGENVVTVNCPLGCVGLTVCYDIRFPELYRLLFAAEV
;
A
#
# COMPACT_ATOMS: atom_id res chain seq x y z
N MET A 1 5.09 -13.66 -6.79
CA MET A 1 4.97 -13.06 -5.44
C MET A 1 5.39 -14.11 -4.42
N VAL A 2 6.48 -13.85 -3.71
CA VAL A 2 6.85 -14.62 -2.53
C VAL A 2 6.54 -13.74 -1.33
N SER A 3 5.67 -14.19 -0.43
CA SER A 3 5.53 -13.54 0.87
C SER A 3 6.07 -14.47 1.94
N SER A 4 7.33 -14.26 2.27
CA SER A 4 7.95 -14.79 3.47
C SER A 4 7.63 -13.88 4.67
N GLN A 5 8.00 -14.33 5.87
CA GLN A 5 7.86 -13.53 7.09
C GLN A 5 8.84 -12.35 7.17
N LYS A 6 9.85 -12.28 6.28
CA LYS A 6 10.92 -11.27 6.33
C LYS A 6 10.74 -10.23 5.24
N VAL A 7 10.64 -8.96 5.64
CA VAL A 7 10.52 -7.81 4.72
C VAL A 7 11.66 -7.82 3.71
N GLU A 8 12.92 -7.99 4.14
CA GLU A 8 14.07 -7.91 3.21
C GLU A 8 14.02 -8.98 2.09
N VAL A 9 13.54 -10.19 2.41
CA VAL A 9 13.39 -11.27 1.42
C VAL A 9 12.28 -10.92 0.43
N ASN A 10 11.17 -10.37 0.91
CA ASN A 10 10.04 -9.97 0.06
C ASN A 10 10.44 -8.82 -0.87
N LEU A 11 11.18 -7.83 -0.37
CA LEU A 11 11.68 -6.70 -1.15
C LEU A 11 12.67 -7.16 -2.24
N LYS A 12 13.56 -8.10 -1.93
CA LYS A 12 14.50 -8.66 -2.92
C LYS A 12 13.79 -9.39 -4.06
N GLU A 13 12.73 -10.13 -3.76
CA GLU A 13 11.92 -10.77 -4.80
C GLU A 13 11.14 -9.73 -5.62
N ALA A 14 10.55 -8.73 -4.94
CA ALA A 14 9.86 -7.64 -5.59
C ALA A 14 10.79 -6.88 -6.55
N GLU A 15 12.04 -6.61 -6.15
CA GLU A 15 13.05 -5.99 -7.01
C GLU A 15 13.23 -6.73 -8.33
N SER A 16 13.40 -8.05 -8.29
CA SER A 16 13.60 -8.86 -9.49
C SER A 16 12.40 -8.75 -10.45
N LEU A 17 11.18 -8.81 -9.91
CA LEU A 17 9.95 -8.73 -10.69
C LEU A 17 9.69 -7.32 -11.23
N ILE A 18 10.00 -6.29 -10.45
CA ILE A 18 9.89 -4.90 -10.88
C ILE A 18 10.89 -4.61 -12.00
N ALA A 19 12.13 -5.08 -11.87
CA ALA A 19 13.15 -4.90 -12.90
C ALA A 19 12.74 -5.55 -14.24
N GLU A 20 12.15 -6.74 -14.21
CA GLU A 20 11.62 -7.41 -15.40
C GLU A 20 10.46 -6.60 -16.02
N ALA A 21 9.49 -6.17 -15.21
CA ALA A 21 8.36 -5.39 -15.69
C ALA A 21 8.78 -4.03 -16.27
N ALA A 22 9.68 -3.31 -15.58
CA ALA A 22 10.13 -1.98 -15.97
C ALA A 22 11.00 -1.98 -17.24
N ALA A 23 11.54 -3.13 -17.65
CA ALA A 23 12.21 -3.27 -18.94
C ALA A 23 11.26 -3.12 -20.14
N ALA A 24 9.95 -3.28 -19.93
CA ALA A 24 8.93 -3.21 -20.98
C ALA A 24 7.76 -2.27 -20.67
N ALA A 25 7.67 -1.70 -19.45
CA ALA A 25 6.55 -0.86 -19.02
C ALA A 25 7.02 0.33 -18.17
N GLU A 26 6.32 1.47 -18.32
CA GLU A 26 6.56 2.69 -17.54
C GLU A 26 5.78 2.70 -16.21
N PHE A 27 4.81 1.81 -16.04
CA PHE A 27 3.92 1.74 -14.87
C PHE A 27 3.96 0.34 -14.28
N VAL A 28 4.30 0.25 -12.99
CA VAL A 28 4.40 -1.00 -12.26
C VAL A 28 3.44 -0.97 -11.08
N PHE A 29 2.61 -2.00 -10.96
CA PHE A 29 1.61 -2.14 -9.90
C PHE A 29 1.95 -3.33 -9.02
N LEU A 30 2.18 -3.06 -7.74
CA LEU A 30 2.44 -4.09 -6.74
C LEU A 30 1.13 -4.51 -6.06
N PRO A 31 1.02 -5.77 -5.62
CA PRO A 31 -0.17 -6.28 -4.97
C PRO A 31 -0.33 -5.80 -3.52
N GLU A 32 -1.54 -5.95 -2.96
CA GLU A 32 -1.79 -5.74 -1.52
C GLU A 32 -0.81 -6.57 -0.67
N ASN A 33 -0.31 -5.97 0.41
CA ASN A 33 0.63 -6.57 1.35
C ASN A 33 1.92 -7.13 0.71
N PHE A 34 2.39 -6.54 -0.40
CA PHE A 34 3.54 -7.06 -1.16
C PHE A 34 4.80 -7.31 -0.31
N ALA A 35 5.02 -6.51 0.73
CA ALA A 35 6.17 -6.62 1.62
C ALA A 35 5.88 -7.41 2.92
N ALA A 36 4.62 -7.66 3.25
CA ALA A 36 4.22 -8.02 4.63
C ALA A 36 3.11 -9.08 4.76
N LEU A 37 2.63 -9.69 3.66
CA LEU A 37 1.46 -10.59 3.70
C LEU A 37 1.59 -11.77 4.70
N ALA A 38 2.76 -12.40 4.81
CA ALA A 38 3.00 -13.49 5.77
C ALA A 38 3.58 -13.01 7.12
N SER A 39 3.69 -11.70 7.35
CA SER A 39 4.20 -11.16 8.62
C SER A 39 3.23 -11.47 9.76
N GLN A 40 3.78 -11.80 10.93
CA GLN A 40 3.02 -11.96 12.17
C GLN A 40 3.01 -10.69 13.02
N ASP A 41 3.80 -9.67 12.66
CA ASP A 41 3.92 -8.42 13.41
C ASP A 41 3.87 -7.20 12.47
N PRO A 42 2.67 -6.77 12.04
CA PRO A 42 2.51 -5.57 11.24
C PRO A 42 2.93 -4.30 11.97
N LEU A 43 2.84 -4.27 13.31
CA LEU A 43 3.18 -3.10 14.12
C LEU A 43 4.69 -2.84 14.11
N ALA A 44 5.52 -3.89 14.23
CA ALA A 44 6.96 -3.76 14.10
C ALA A 44 7.35 -3.17 12.73
N ILE A 45 6.78 -3.72 11.64
CA ILE A 45 7.02 -3.21 10.28
C ILE A 45 6.61 -1.74 10.18
N GLY A 46 5.40 -1.42 10.64
CA GLY A 46 4.90 -0.05 10.58
C GLY A 46 5.73 0.93 11.42
N SER A 47 6.33 0.46 12.52
CA SER A 47 7.19 1.26 13.39
C SER A 47 8.55 1.56 12.74
N ASP A 48 9.11 0.58 12.02
CA ASP A 48 10.32 0.80 11.22
C ASP A 48 10.08 1.82 10.08
N GLU A 49 8.84 1.93 9.61
CA GLU A 49 8.39 2.89 8.59
C GLU A 49 8.00 4.28 9.14
N ILE A 50 8.15 4.55 10.44
CA ILE A 50 7.74 5.83 11.03
C ILE A 50 8.52 7.03 10.46
N SER A 51 9.77 6.80 10.08
CA SER A 51 10.62 7.81 9.45
C SER A 51 10.41 7.80 7.92
N ALA A 52 10.62 8.95 7.27
CA ALA A 52 10.57 9.07 5.81
C ALA A 52 11.60 8.18 5.05
N GLY A 53 12.53 7.56 5.79
CA GLY A 53 13.55 6.63 5.31
C GLY A 53 13.34 5.18 5.76
N GLY A 54 12.12 4.78 6.14
CA GLY A 54 11.79 3.38 6.44
C GLY A 54 12.26 2.40 5.34
N PRO A 55 12.58 1.14 5.68
CA PRO A 55 13.10 0.16 4.73
C PRO A 55 12.30 0.03 3.43
N ILE A 56 10.97 -0.05 3.53
CA ILE A 56 10.05 -0.19 2.40
C ILE A 56 9.96 1.12 1.62
N ARG A 57 9.78 2.27 2.27
CA ARG A 57 9.77 3.58 1.59
C ARG A 57 11.07 3.86 0.84
N SER A 58 12.21 3.57 1.45
CA SER A 58 13.53 3.73 0.83
C SER A 58 13.68 2.82 -0.38
N PHE A 59 13.29 1.55 -0.25
CA PHE A 59 13.26 0.61 -1.37
C PHE A 59 12.40 1.12 -2.54
N LEU A 60 11.17 1.56 -2.26
CA LEU A 60 10.25 2.03 -3.29
C LEU A 60 10.84 3.23 -4.06
N ARG A 61 11.43 4.20 -3.34
CA ARG A 61 12.08 5.37 -3.92
C ARG A 61 13.23 4.97 -4.84
N GLU A 62 14.14 4.15 -4.33
CA GLU A 62 15.30 3.70 -5.08
C GLU A 62 14.93 2.93 -6.35
N ILE A 63 13.89 2.10 -6.28
CA ILE A 63 13.43 1.30 -7.42
C ILE A 63 12.76 2.17 -8.49
N ALA A 64 11.90 3.10 -8.09
CA ALA A 64 11.26 4.02 -9.03
C ALA A 64 12.28 4.88 -9.78
N GLU A 65 13.28 5.43 -9.06
CA GLU A 65 14.38 6.19 -9.65
C GLU A 65 15.26 5.33 -10.57
N ARG A 66 15.71 4.17 -10.08
CA ARG A 66 16.64 3.29 -10.81
C ARG A 66 16.06 2.80 -12.12
N HIS A 67 14.77 2.48 -12.14
CA HIS A 67 14.09 1.97 -13.32
C HIS A 67 13.32 3.05 -14.11
N ASN A 68 13.36 4.31 -13.65
CA ASN A 68 12.66 5.44 -14.26
C ASN A 68 11.19 5.10 -14.57
N CYS A 69 10.47 4.57 -13.57
CA CYS A 69 9.10 4.11 -13.73
C CYS A 69 8.18 4.69 -12.64
N TRP A 70 6.89 4.72 -12.95
CA TRP A 70 5.84 4.96 -11.98
C TRP A 70 5.56 3.68 -11.18
N LEU A 71 5.57 3.78 -9.86
CA LEU A 71 5.39 2.65 -8.98
C LEU A 71 4.16 2.83 -8.10
N PHE A 72 3.14 2.02 -8.33
CA PHE A 72 1.96 1.90 -7.48
C PHE A 72 2.21 0.77 -6.47
N ALA A 73 2.73 1.12 -5.30
CA ALA A 73 2.96 0.20 -4.22
C ALA A 73 1.60 -0.24 -3.65
N GLY A 74 1.29 -1.53 -3.71
CA GLY A 74 0.00 -2.10 -3.30
C GLY A 74 -0.35 -1.72 -1.87
N THR A 75 0.04 -2.50 -0.85
CA THR A 75 -0.01 -1.98 0.53
C THR A 75 1.12 -2.50 1.40
N PHE A 76 1.44 -1.75 2.46
CA PHE A 76 2.25 -2.20 3.58
C PHE A 76 1.84 -1.49 4.89
N PRO A 77 2.16 -2.07 6.06
CA PRO A 77 1.86 -1.47 7.36
C PRO A 77 2.62 -0.15 7.58
N VAL A 78 1.94 0.88 8.09
CA VAL A 78 2.56 2.12 8.58
C VAL A 78 1.89 2.57 9.88
N VAL A 79 2.65 3.15 10.81
CA VAL A 79 2.07 3.72 12.04
C VAL A 79 1.73 5.20 11.94
N SER A 80 2.21 5.90 10.89
CA SER A 80 1.90 7.31 10.68
C SER A 80 0.60 7.48 9.92
N ARG A 81 -0.16 8.52 10.25
CA ARG A 81 -1.26 9.04 9.44
C ARG A 81 -0.76 10.10 8.46
N PRO A 82 -1.55 10.48 7.43
CA PRO A 82 -1.16 11.53 6.48
C PRO A 82 -0.88 12.90 7.12
N ASP A 83 -1.48 13.21 8.27
CA ASP A 83 -1.25 14.44 9.04
C ASP A 83 0.01 14.38 9.94
N GLY A 84 0.76 13.28 9.90
CA GLY A 84 1.96 13.04 10.71
C GLY A 84 1.67 12.56 12.13
N SER A 85 0.41 12.44 12.55
CA SER A 85 0.06 11.82 13.82
C SER A 85 0.28 10.31 13.79
N VAL A 86 0.48 9.69 14.95
CA VAL A 86 0.68 8.24 15.07
C VAL A 86 -0.66 7.56 15.36
N VAL A 87 -0.89 6.42 14.71
CA VAL A 87 -2.05 5.56 14.94
C VAL A 87 -2.09 5.11 16.41
N SER A 88 -3.26 5.22 17.05
CA SER A 88 -3.44 4.84 18.45
C SER A 88 -3.76 3.35 18.62
N GLY A 89 -3.35 2.79 19.77
CA GLY A 89 -3.78 1.47 20.23
C GLY A 89 -3.07 0.31 19.54
N ASP A 90 -1.77 0.45 19.29
CA ASP A 90 -0.92 -0.60 18.71
C ASP A 90 -1.41 -1.13 17.35
N ARG A 91 -2.10 -0.26 16.60
CA ARG A 91 -2.58 -0.52 15.25
C ARG A 91 -1.70 0.16 14.21
N VAL A 92 -1.86 -0.26 12.97
CA VAL A 92 -1.21 0.28 11.78
C VAL A 92 -2.25 0.69 10.73
N ARG A 93 -1.86 1.38 9.67
CA ARG A 93 -2.69 1.53 8.45
C ARG A 93 -2.11 0.69 7.32
N ALA A 94 -2.97 0.18 6.46
CA ALA A 94 -2.58 -0.44 5.20
C ALA A 94 -2.43 0.66 4.15
N ALA A 95 -1.21 1.17 3.98
CA ALA A 95 -0.91 2.29 3.09
C ALA A 95 -0.46 1.80 1.71
N SER A 96 -1.07 2.35 0.67
CA SER A 96 -0.69 2.28 -0.73
C SER A 96 -0.01 3.58 -1.14
N LEU A 97 1.22 3.50 -1.64
CA LEU A 97 1.97 4.68 -2.08
C LEU A 97 2.10 4.69 -3.60
N VAL A 98 2.10 5.88 -4.18
CA VAL A 98 2.41 6.09 -5.60
C VAL A 98 3.68 6.92 -5.69
N LEU A 99 4.68 6.38 -6.38
CA LEU A 99 5.94 7.06 -6.63
C LEU A 99 6.07 7.38 -8.12
N ASN A 100 6.58 8.57 -8.41
CA ASN A 100 6.93 8.96 -9.78
C ASN A 100 8.35 8.47 -10.14
N PRO A 101 8.79 8.60 -11.40
CA PRO A 101 10.13 8.20 -11.85
C PRO A 101 11.29 8.94 -11.15
N GLN A 102 11.02 10.01 -10.41
CA GLN A 102 12.00 10.74 -9.61
C GLN A 102 12.08 10.21 -8.16
N GLY A 103 11.33 9.15 -7.83
CA GLY A 103 11.29 8.59 -6.48
C GLY A 103 10.43 9.40 -5.50
N GLU A 104 9.69 10.40 -5.99
CA GLU A 104 8.85 11.25 -5.16
C GLU A 104 7.52 10.55 -4.87
N GLU A 105 7.11 10.53 -3.61
CA GLU A 105 5.78 10.08 -3.19
C GLU A 105 4.75 11.14 -3.61
N VAL A 106 4.04 10.85 -4.69
CA VAL A 106 3.03 11.73 -5.30
C VAL A 106 1.59 11.35 -4.93
N GLY A 107 1.43 10.27 -4.17
CA GLY A 107 0.14 9.86 -3.64
C GLY A 107 0.28 8.85 -2.52
N ARG A 108 -0.65 8.92 -1.56
CA ARG A 108 -0.80 7.95 -0.48
C ARG A 108 -2.28 7.71 -0.23
N TYR A 109 -2.69 6.45 -0.32
CA TYR A 109 -4.01 5.98 0.04
C TYR A 109 -3.92 5.02 1.23
N ASP A 110 -4.68 5.27 2.29
CA ASP A 110 -4.81 4.32 3.39
C ASP A 110 -6.14 3.58 3.20
N LYS A 111 -6.12 2.24 3.17
CA LYS A 111 -7.31 1.40 2.93
C LYS A 111 -8.47 1.79 3.85
N ILE A 112 -9.64 2.07 3.26
CA ILE A 112 -10.81 2.57 4.00
C ILE A 112 -11.65 1.41 4.56
N HIS A 113 -11.93 0.39 3.76
CA HIS A 113 -12.84 -0.68 4.17
C HIS A 113 -12.09 -1.91 4.67
N MET A 114 -12.17 -2.16 5.99
CA MET A 114 -11.56 -3.34 6.62
C MET A 114 -12.43 -4.58 6.42
N PHE A 115 -11.78 -5.73 6.27
CA PHE A 115 -12.44 -7.02 6.18
C PHE A 115 -12.76 -7.57 7.56
N ASP A 116 -13.89 -7.13 8.11
CA ASP A 116 -14.45 -7.60 9.38
C ASP A 116 -15.66 -8.51 9.12
N VAL A 117 -15.41 -9.80 8.91
CA VAL A 117 -16.46 -10.78 8.62
C VAL A 117 -16.29 -12.05 9.45
N ALA A 118 -17.41 -12.56 9.95
CA ALA A 118 -17.50 -13.93 10.42
C ALA A 118 -17.63 -14.84 9.19
N VAL A 119 -16.65 -15.70 8.98
CA VAL A 119 -16.64 -16.67 7.89
C VAL A 119 -16.77 -18.05 8.53
N ASP A 120 -17.69 -18.87 8.01
CA ASP A 120 -17.88 -20.24 8.49
C ASP A 120 -16.80 -21.17 7.88
N ASP A 121 -15.53 -20.86 8.20
CA ASP A 121 -14.36 -21.64 7.85
C ASP A 121 -13.52 -21.98 9.11
N ASN A 122 -12.38 -22.64 8.93
CA ASN A 122 -11.51 -23.04 10.04
C ASN A 122 -10.91 -21.85 10.84
N GLN A 123 -10.94 -20.62 10.31
CA GLN A 123 -10.48 -19.42 11.02
C GLN A 123 -11.63 -18.68 11.74
N GLY A 124 -12.89 -18.92 11.35
CA GLY A 124 -14.11 -18.56 12.08
C GLY A 124 -14.47 -17.07 12.11
N SER A 125 -13.47 -16.18 12.09
CA SER A 125 -13.68 -14.73 12.00
C SER A 125 -12.41 -14.01 11.57
N TYR A 126 -12.53 -13.14 10.57
CA TYR A 126 -11.50 -12.18 10.19
C TYR A 126 -11.90 -10.82 10.75
N PHE A 127 -11.05 -10.24 11.60
CA PHE A 127 -11.24 -8.91 12.15
C PHE A 127 -10.01 -8.07 11.84
N GLU A 128 -9.86 -7.68 10.57
CA GLU A 128 -8.75 -6.85 10.11
C GLU A 128 -8.65 -5.54 10.92
N SER A 129 -9.79 -4.98 11.34
CA SER A 129 -9.85 -3.72 12.10
C SER A 129 -9.20 -3.76 13.50
N LYS A 130 -8.93 -4.96 14.03
CA LYS A 130 -8.17 -5.13 15.29
C LYS A 130 -6.69 -4.77 15.13
N VAL A 131 -6.16 -4.95 13.93
CA VAL A 131 -4.75 -4.71 13.61
C VAL A 131 -4.59 -3.43 12.79
N PHE A 132 -5.55 -3.16 11.90
CA PHE A 132 -5.50 -2.04 10.98
C PHE A 132 -6.54 -0.95 11.36
N GLU A 133 -6.08 0.29 11.46
CA GLU A 133 -6.93 1.47 11.49
C GLU A 133 -7.39 1.81 10.06
N PRO A 134 -8.70 2.02 9.83
CA PRO A 134 -9.21 2.51 8.56
C PRO A 134 -8.62 3.86 8.16
N GLY A 135 -8.36 4.02 6.86
CA GLY A 135 -8.22 5.34 6.25
C GLY A 135 -9.57 6.05 6.10
N GLU A 136 -9.52 7.33 5.75
CA GLU A 136 -10.70 8.20 5.63
C GLU A 136 -10.75 9.01 4.32
N ASN A 137 -9.65 9.02 3.56
CA ASN A 137 -9.48 9.92 2.42
C ASN A 137 -9.72 9.21 1.09
N VAL A 138 -10.53 9.83 0.24
CA VAL A 138 -10.62 9.49 -1.19
C VAL A 138 -9.40 10.10 -1.88
N VAL A 139 -8.62 9.30 -2.60
CA VAL A 139 -7.34 9.74 -3.17
C VAL A 139 -7.28 9.46 -4.66
N THR A 140 -6.90 10.49 -5.41
CA THR A 140 -6.60 10.43 -6.83
C THR A 140 -5.19 10.94 -7.09
N VAL A 141 -4.51 10.37 -8.07
CA VAL A 141 -3.18 10.80 -8.51
C VAL A 141 -3.21 11.12 -9.99
N ASN A 142 -2.75 12.32 -10.36
CA ASN A 142 -2.54 12.68 -11.75
C ASN A 142 -1.17 12.15 -12.21
N CYS A 143 -1.17 11.29 -13.21
CA CYS A 143 0.04 10.77 -13.85
C CYS A 143 -0.18 10.65 -15.36
N PRO A 144 0.80 10.21 -16.17
CA PRO A 144 0.62 10.11 -17.61
C PRO A 144 -0.43 9.06 -18.06
N LEU A 145 -0.94 8.20 -17.16
CA LEU A 145 -2.13 7.38 -17.43
C LEU A 145 -3.44 8.16 -17.38
N GLY A 146 -3.44 9.37 -16.82
CA GLY A 146 -4.62 10.17 -16.50
C GLY A 146 -4.79 10.37 -14.99
N CYS A 147 -6.01 10.69 -14.58
CA CYS A 147 -6.39 10.73 -13.17
C CYS A 147 -6.67 9.30 -12.68
N VAL A 148 -5.84 8.80 -11.77
CA VAL A 148 -5.93 7.44 -11.24
C VAL A 148 -6.48 7.47 -9.81
N GLY A 149 -7.67 6.89 -9.61
CA GLY A 149 -8.25 6.67 -8.29
C GLY A 149 -7.61 5.48 -7.57
N LEU A 150 -7.30 5.63 -6.28
CA LEU A 150 -6.67 4.59 -5.48
C LEU A 150 -7.71 3.85 -4.62
N THR A 151 -7.70 2.52 -4.71
CA THR A 151 -8.55 1.61 -3.90
C THR A 151 -7.80 0.31 -3.66
N VAL A 152 -8.10 -0.39 -2.56
CA VAL A 152 -7.45 -1.64 -2.18
C VAL A 152 -8.48 -2.73 -1.89
N CYS A 153 -8.38 -3.84 -2.64
CA CYS A 153 -9.03 -5.11 -2.35
C CYS A 153 -10.52 -4.99 -1.98
N TYR A 154 -10.85 -5.00 -0.68
CA TYR A 154 -12.23 -5.00 -0.19
C TYR A 154 -13.02 -3.74 -0.54
N ASP A 155 -12.33 -2.62 -0.83
CA ASP A 155 -12.93 -1.39 -1.33
C ASP A 155 -13.81 -1.61 -2.58
N ILE A 156 -13.51 -2.63 -3.39
CA ILE A 156 -14.31 -2.98 -4.58
C ILE A 156 -15.79 -3.29 -4.28
N ARG A 157 -16.11 -3.60 -3.02
CA ARG A 157 -17.47 -3.91 -2.57
C ARG A 157 -18.30 -2.66 -2.25
N PHE A 158 -17.69 -1.47 -2.26
CA PHE A 158 -18.31 -0.22 -1.82
C PHE A 158 -18.45 0.76 -2.99
N PRO A 159 -19.54 0.68 -3.79
CA PRO A 159 -19.72 1.51 -4.98
C PRO A 159 -19.72 3.02 -4.68
N GLU A 160 -20.06 3.43 -3.45
CA GLU A 160 -20.02 4.81 -3.00
C GLU A 160 -18.62 5.42 -3.13
N LEU A 161 -17.57 4.63 -2.84
CA LEU A 161 -16.18 5.08 -2.99
C LEU A 161 -15.87 5.41 -4.45
N TYR A 162 -16.30 4.57 -5.40
CA TYR A 162 -16.07 4.80 -6.83
C TYR A 162 -16.86 6.01 -7.36
N ARG A 163 -18.04 6.29 -6.79
CA ARG A 163 -18.79 7.52 -7.10
C ARG A 163 -18.06 8.76 -6.62
N LEU A 164 -17.43 8.70 -5.44
CA LEU A 164 -16.62 9.79 -4.91
C LEU A 164 -15.35 9.99 -5.73
N LEU A 165 -14.67 8.90 -6.13
CA LEU A 165 -13.49 8.97 -6.99
C LEU A 165 -13.80 9.62 -8.34
N PHE A 166 -14.91 9.26 -8.97
CA PHE A 166 -15.35 9.90 -10.22
C PHE A 166 -15.66 11.39 -10.02
N ALA A 167 -16.27 11.77 -8.88
CA ALA A 167 -16.56 13.16 -8.59
C ALA A 167 -15.31 14.00 -8.27
N ALA A 168 -14.23 13.37 -7.78
CA ALA A 168 -12.97 14.03 -7.49
C ALA A 168 -12.11 14.33 -8.74
N GLU A 169 -12.44 13.72 -9.89
CA GLU A 169 -11.82 13.99 -11.19
C GLU A 169 -12.34 15.29 -11.85
N VAL A 170 -13.54 15.74 -11.46
CA VAL A 170 -14.23 16.93 -12.01
C VAL A 170 -13.85 18.20 -11.25
#